data_AF-A0A455UL50-F1
#
_entry.id   AF-A0A455UL50-F1
#
_cell.length_a   1.000
_cell.length_b   1.000
_cell.length_c   1.000
_cell.angle_alpha   90.00
_cell.angle_beta   90.00
_cell.angle_gamma   90.00
#
_symmetry.space_group_name_H-M   'P 1'
#
loop_
_entity.id
_entity.type
_entity.pdbx_description
1 polymer ?
#
loop_
_entity_poly.entity_id
_entity_poly.type
_entity_poly.pdbx_seq_one_letter_code
_entity_poly.pdbx_strand_id
1 'polypeptide(L)'
;MSEGFGGIKDALLLGRQAVFTERFDMASSRLARAQGTNQAMGQVPRYAMELVAFCSVILLILYLLAAYEGNLGSILPVLSVYALAGFKLLPAFQQVYTSISNIRGNLAAFDTLRDDLRASSQTSQKSGSVSLNEKQDNQWRPRQSIQLKDVTFTYPGKEEPALKT
;
A
#
# COMPACT_ATOMS: atom_id res chain seq x y z
N MET A 1 -13.39 3.60 5.49
CA MET A 1 -14.05 4.88 5.87
C MET A 1 -15.35 5.10 5.09
N SER A 2 -15.47 4.67 3.82
CA SER A 2 -16.66 4.91 2.98
C SER A 2 -17.92 4.09 3.31
N GLU A 3 -17.81 2.89 3.86
CA GLU A 3 -18.99 2.04 4.13
C GLU A 3 -19.89 2.54 5.29
N GLY A 4 -19.33 3.27 6.27
CA GLY A 4 -20.07 3.72 7.46
C GLY A 4 -20.99 4.92 7.21
N PHE A 5 -20.74 5.73 6.17
CA PHE A 5 -21.48 6.96 5.93
C PHE A 5 -22.75 6.76 5.09
N GLY A 6 -22.86 5.67 4.32
CA GLY A 6 -24.05 5.38 3.52
C GLY A 6 -25.28 4.99 4.34
N GLY A 7 -25.07 4.36 5.49
CA GLY A 7 -26.13 3.87 6.40
C GLY A 7 -26.31 4.69 7.68
N ILE A 8 -25.80 5.94 7.73
CA ILE A 8 -25.79 6.74 8.96
C ILE A 8 -27.21 6.99 9.51
N LYS A 9 -28.20 7.17 8.62
CA LYS A 9 -29.61 7.34 9.01
C LYS A 9 -30.15 6.10 9.72
N ASP A 10 -29.89 4.92 9.19
CA ASP A 10 -30.32 3.65 9.79
C ASP A 10 -29.56 3.39 11.11
N ALA A 11 -28.27 3.71 11.19
CA ALA A 11 -27.50 3.58 12.42
C ALA A 11 -28.04 4.46 13.57
N LEU A 12 -28.49 5.69 13.24
CA LEU A 12 -29.17 6.60 14.17
C LEU A 12 -30.57 6.11 14.53
N LEU A 13 -31.38 5.71 13.54
CA LEU A 13 -32.75 5.21 13.73
C LEU A 13 -32.82 3.94 14.58
N LEU A 14 -31.87 3.02 14.39
CA LEU A 14 -31.78 1.76 15.13
C LEU A 14 -30.98 1.87 16.44
N GLY A 15 -30.45 3.05 16.79
CA GLY A 15 -29.66 3.27 18.02
C GLY A 15 -28.36 2.46 18.08
N ARG A 16 -27.83 2.01 16.93
CA ARG A 16 -26.65 1.11 16.85
C ARG A 16 -25.31 1.86 16.73
N GLN A 17 -25.28 3.16 17.01
CA GLN A 17 -24.07 3.99 16.89
C GLN A 17 -22.88 3.41 17.66
N ALA A 18 -23.09 2.92 18.89
CA ALA A 18 -22.03 2.36 19.72
C ALA A 18 -21.24 1.23 19.03
N VAL A 19 -21.93 0.35 18.29
CA VAL A 19 -21.30 -0.77 17.56
C VAL A 19 -20.40 -0.27 16.43
N PHE A 20 -20.83 0.77 15.72
CA PHE A 20 -20.03 1.37 14.65
C PHE A 20 -18.83 2.15 15.21
N THR A 21 -19.02 2.88 16.31
CA THR A 21 -17.94 3.60 16.99
C THR A 21 -16.89 2.65 17.53
N GLU A 22 -17.28 1.55 18.18
CA GLU A 22 -16.37 0.53 18.70
C GLU A 22 -15.57 -0.15 17.58
N ARG A 23 -16.25 -0.55 16.48
CA ARG A 23 -15.56 -1.12 15.31
C ARG A 23 -14.60 -0.14 14.66
N PHE A 24 -14.99 1.14 14.56
CA PHE A 24 -14.14 2.19 14.02
C PHE A 24 -12.92 2.39 14.91
N ASP A 25 -13.09 2.42 16.22
CA ASP A 25 -12.00 2.60 17.18
C ASP A 25 -11.01 1.42 17.15
N MET A 26 -11.50 0.19 17.05
CA MET A 26 -10.65 -1.00 16.85
C MET A 26 -9.87 -0.94 15.52
N ALA A 27 -10.52 -0.57 14.42
CA ALA A 27 -9.87 -0.47 13.11
C ALA A 27 -8.85 0.68 13.09
N SER A 28 -9.21 1.83 13.65
CA SER A 28 -8.37 3.03 13.72
C SER A 28 -7.15 2.80 14.60
N SER A 29 -7.31 2.17 15.77
CA SER A 29 -6.19 1.82 16.65
C SER A 29 -5.22 0.82 16.01
N ARG A 30 -5.73 -0.17 15.26
CA ARG A 30 -4.89 -1.12 14.50
C ARG A 30 -4.11 -0.40 13.39
N LEU A 31 -4.75 0.50 12.66
CA LEU A 31 -4.10 1.32 11.63
C LEU A 31 -3.05 2.24 12.24
N ALA A 32 -3.36 2.92 13.35
CA ALA A 32 -2.45 3.83 14.03
C ALA A 32 -1.20 3.10 14.55
N ARG A 33 -1.36 1.88 15.11
CA ARG A 33 -0.22 1.04 15.52
C ARG A 33 0.64 0.61 14.32
N ALA A 34 0.01 0.20 13.22
CA ALA A 34 0.73 -0.19 12.01
C ALA A 34 1.49 0.99 11.41
N GLN A 35 0.85 2.17 11.30
CA GLN A 35 1.49 3.40 10.83
C GLN A 35 2.63 3.85 11.75
N GLY A 36 2.42 3.84 13.07
CA GLY A 36 3.45 4.18 14.06
C GLY A 36 4.66 3.24 13.97
N THR A 37 4.42 1.94 13.81
CA THR A 37 5.50 0.95 13.62
C THR A 37 6.25 1.21 12.31
N ASN A 38 5.54 1.45 11.21
CA ASN A 38 6.18 1.75 9.92
C ASN A 38 7.01 3.04 9.99
N GLN A 39 6.51 4.06 10.68
CA GLN A 39 7.20 5.33 10.85
C GLN A 39 8.46 5.17 11.73
N ALA A 40 8.36 4.43 12.84
CA ALA A 40 9.51 4.12 13.69
C ALA A 40 10.57 3.32 12.90
N MET A 41 10.16 2.27 12.20
CA MET A 41 11.06 1.49 11.33
C MET A 41 11.68 2.32 10.19
N GLY A 42 10.97 3.33 9.70
CA GLY A 42 11.49 4.29 8.72
C GLY A 42 12.53 5.26 9.29
N GLN A 43 12.51 5.55 10.59
CA GLN A 43 13.46 6.47 11.23
C GLN A 43 14.71 5.79 11.82
N VAL A 44 14.65 4.50 12.18
CA VAL A 44 15.83 3.74 12.65
C VAL A 44 17.08 3.87 11.73
N PRO A 45 16.98 3.76 10.40
CA PRO A 45 18.14 3.85 9.52
C PRO A 45 18.73 5.26 9.46
N ARG A 46 17.94 6.30 9.75
CA ARG A 46 18.45 7.67 9.80
C ARG A 46 19.58 7.79 10.83
N TYR A 47 19.37 7.24 12.02
CA TYR A 47 20.38 7.27 13.08
C TYR A 47 21.62 6.43 12.74
N ALA A 48 21.44 5.28 12.07
CA ALA A 48 22.56 4.49 11.58
C ALA A 48 23.37 5.23 10.50
N MET A 49 22.69 5.94 9.59
CA MET A 49 23.33 6.75 8.55
C MET A 49 24.06 7.96 9.13
N GLU A 50 23.51 8.59 10.17
CA GLU A 50 24.18 9.66 10.92
C GLU A 50 25.48 9.15 11.55
N LEU A 51 25.45 7.98 12.20
CA LEU A 51 26.65 7.34 12.76
C LEU A 51 27.72 7.09 11.67
N VAL A 52 27.33 6.50 10.55
CA VAL A 52 28.23 6.23 9.42
C VAL A 52 28.83 7.52 8.85
N ALA A 53 28.05 8.59 8.77
CA ALA A 53 28.54 9.88 8.32
C ALA A 53 29.53 10.52 9.28
N PHE A 54 29.29 10.47 10.59
CA PHE A 54 30.27 10.96 11.56
C PHE A 54 31.56 10.12 11.53
N CYS A 55 31.44 8.80 11.46
CA CYS A 55 32.60 7.92 11.31
C CYS A 55 33.38 8.19 10.02
N SER A 56 32.70 8.41 8.88
CA SER A 56 33.37 8.67 7.61
C SER A 56 34.10 10.01 7.61
N VAL A 57 33.52 11.06 8.21
CA VAL A 57 34.17 12.37 8.37
C VAL A 57 35.42 12.24 9.23
N ILE A 58 35.34 11.56 10.38
CA ILE A 58 36.48 11.37 11.28
C ILE A 58 37.60 10.58 10.56
N LEU A 59 37.26 9.46 9.92
CA LEU A 59 38.22 8.66 9.16
C LEU A 59 38.87 9.44 8.02
N LEU A 60 38.09 10.25 7.31
CA LEU A 60 38.59 11.07 6.21
C LEU A 60 39.55 12.15 6.73
N ILE A 61 39.23 12.82 7.85
CA ILE A 61 40.15 13.79 8.48
C ILE A 61 41.46 13.11 8.89
N LEU A 62 41.40 11.95 9.55
CA LEU A 62 42.59 11.20 9.96
C LEU A 62 43.44 10.77 8.76
N TYR A 63 42.80 10.29 7.70
CA TYR A 63 43.47 9.90 6.46
C TYR A 63 44.18 11.09 5.79
N LEU A 64 43.50 12.23 5.63
CA LEU A 64 44.13 13.41 5.02
C LEU A 64 45.28 13.96 5.88
N LEU A 65 45.15 13.91 7.21
CA LEU A 65 46.21 14.37 8.11
C LEU A 65 47.47 13.50 7.99
N ALA A 66 47.29 12.18 7.86
CA ALA A 66 48.38 11.24 7.64
C ALA A 66 49.00 11.37 6.23
N ALA A 67 48.19 11.62 5.20
CA ALA A 67 48.64 11.67 3.80
C ALA A 67 49.38 12.98 3.42
N TYR A 68 49.06 14.10 4.09
CA TYR A 68 49.61 15.42 3.77
C TYR A 68 50.58 15.98 4.84
N GLU A 69 51.10 15.12 5.73
CA GLU A 69 52.06 15.48 6.80
C GLU A 69 51.64 16.70 7.64
N GLY A 70 50.33 16.89 7.84
CA GLY A 70 49.82 18.02 8.62
C GLY A 70 49.81 19.39 7.93
N ASN A 71 50.04 19.47 6.61
CA ASN A 71 49.90 20.73 5.88
C ASN A 71 48.43 21.11 5.68
N LEU A 72 47.84 21.83 6.65
CA LEU A 72 46.43 22.23 6.63
C LEU A 72 46.04 23.08 5.39
N GLY A 73 47.01 23.79 4.78
CA GLY A 73 46.76 24.67 3.64
C GLY A 73 46.30 23.94 2.37
N SER A 74 46.77 22.71 2.16
CA SER A 74 46.35 21.85 1.03
C SER A 74 45.20 20.90 1.40
N ILE A 75 45.03 20.59 2.69
CA ILE A 75 44.00 19.66 3.19
C ILE A 75 42.61 20.32 3.19
N LEU A 76 42.51 21.58 3.62
CA LEU A 76 41.23 22.29 3.81
C LEU A 76 40.33 22.31 2.55
N PRO A 77 40.85 22.63 1.34
CA PRO A 77 40.03 22.63 0.12
C PRO A 77 39.50 21.25 -0.24
N VAL A 78 40.33 20.21 -0.17
CA VAL A 78 39.96 18.83 -0.50
C VAL A 78 38.93 18.29 0.49
N LEU A 79 39.15 18.54 1.79
CA LEU A 79 38.22 18.21 2.86
C LEU A 79 36.86 18.87 2.66
N SER A 80 36.83 20.14 2.23
CA SER A 80 35.59 20.88 1.97
C SER A 80 34.76 20.26 0.84
N VAL A 81 35.41 19.84 -0.25
CA VAL A 81 34.73 19.18 -1.38
C VAL A 81 34.13 17.84 -0.95
N TYR A 82 34.89 17.02 -0.22
CA TYR A 82 34.39 15.73 0.27
C TYR A 82 33.30 15.89 1.32
N ALA A 83 33.42 16.87 2.24
CA ALA A 83 32.38 17.17 3.22
C ALA A 83 31.08 17.59 2.53
N LEU A 84 31.16 18.45 1.51
CA LEU A 84 29.99 18.88 0.73
C LEU A 84 29.34 17.70 -0.03
N ALA A 85 30.16 16.81 -0.61
CA ALA A 85 29.68 15.61 -1.28
C ALA A 85 28.99 14.65 -0.29
N GLY A 86 29.60 14.39 0.86
CA GLY A 86 29.03 13.56 1.92
C GLY A 86 27.71 14.12 2.46
N PHE A 87 27.65 15.44 2.67
CA PHE A 87 26.44 16.13 3.14
C PHE A 87 25.29 16.04 2.12
N LYS A 88 25.58 15.97 0.82
CA LYS A 88 24.58 15.72 -0.22
C LYS A 88 24.18 14.24 -0.35
N LEU A 89 25.11 13.32 -0.11
CA LEU A 89 24.85 11.88 -0.24
C LEU A 89 23.97 11.34 0.89
N LEU A 90 24.15 11.83 2.13
CA LEU A 90 23.38 11.40 3.29
C LEU A 90 21.84 11.54 3.11
N PRO A 91 21.28 12.71 2.72
CA PRO A 91 19.84 12.83 2.49
C PRO A 91 19.37 11.98 1.30
N ALA A 92 20.20 11.78 0.27
CA ALA A 92 19.84 10.91 -0.86
C ALA A 92 19.69 9.44 -0.43
N PHE A 93 20.60 8.92 0.39
CA PHE A 93 20.49 7.56 0.94
C PHE A 93 19.27 7.39 1.86
N GLN A 94 18.99 8.39 2.70
CA GLN A 94 17.79 8.39 3.55
C GLN A 94 16.50 8.36 2.72
N GLN A 95 16.45 9.13 1.64
CA GLN A 95 15.31 9.16 0.72
C GLN A 95 15.11 7.81 0.04
N VAL A 96 16.19 7.19 -0.49
CA VAL A 96 16.14 5.86 -1.12
C VAL A 96 15.58 4.82 -0.16
N TYR A 97 16.07 4.80 1.10
CA TYR A 97 15.59 3.83 2.08
C TYR A 97 14.10 4.04 2.42
N THR A 98 13.68 5.29 2.58
CA THR A 98 12.27 5.63 2.85
C THR A 98 11.37 5.18 1.70
N SER A 99 11.79 5.43 0.46
CA SER A 99 11.07 4.95 -0.73
C SER A 99 10.95 3.43 -0.77
N ILE A 100 12.03 2.69 -0.47
CA ILE A 100 12.00 1.22 -0.40
C ILE A 100 11.05 0.74 0.70
N SER A 101 11.10 1.35 1.88
CA SER A 101 10.22 0.99 3.00
C SER A 101 8.75 1.23 2.67
N ASN A 102 8.44 2.35 2.01
CA ASN A 102 7.08 2.65 1.53
C ASN A 102 6.62 1.66 0.47
N ILE A 103 7.47 1.30 -0.50
CA ILE A 103 7.14 0.28 -1.51
C ILE A 103 6.82 -1.04 -0.82
N ARG A 104 7.66 -1.52 0.11
CA ARG A 104 7.42 -2.79 0.82
C ARG A 104 6.16 -2.74 1.68
N GLY A 105 5.90 -1.62 2.36
CA GLY A 105 4.69 -1.43 3.17
C GLY A 105 3.40 -1.43 2.34
N ASN A 106 3.42 -0.82 1.16
CA ASN A 106 2.26 -0.76 0.26
C ASN A 106 2.08 -2.02 -0.58
N LEU A 107 3.14 -2.81 -0.79
CA LEU A 107 3.09 -4.04 -1.60
C LEU A 107 2.09 -5.05 -1.04
N ALA A 108 1.99 -5.19 0.29
CA ALA A 108 1.03 -6.10 0.93
C ALA A 108 -0.43 -5.76 0.61
N ALA A 109 -0.76 -4.46 0.60
CA ALA A 109 -2.09 -3.99 0.22
C ALA A 109 -2.34 -4.19 -1.29
N PHE A 110 -1.32 -3.95 -2.12
CA PHE A 110 -1.40 -4.16 -3.56
C PHE A 110 -1.64 -5.63 -3.94
N ASP A 111 -0.94 -6.58 -3.32
CA ASP A 111 -1.10 -8.01 -3.62
C ASP A 111 -2.51 -8.51 -3.30
N THR A 112 -3.09 -8.05 -2.19
CA THR A 112 -4.48 -8.38 -1.81
C THR A 112 -5.46 -7.85 -2.87
N LEU A 113 -5.30 -6.58 -3.26
CA LEU A 113 -6.18 -5.94 -4.24
C LEU A 113 -6.00 -6.51 -5.66
N ARG A 114 -4.78 -6.93 -6.01
CA ARG A 114 -4.44 -7.51 -7.32
C ARG A 114 -5.25 -8.77 -7.58
N ASP A 115 -5.33 -9.66 -6.60
CA ASP A 115 -6.01 -10.94 -6.76
C ASP A 115 -7.53 -10.74 -6.86
N ASP A 116 -8.10 -9.83 -6.07
CA ASP A 116 -9.51 -9.43 -6.16
C ASP A 116 -9.85 -8.79 -7.52
N LEU A 117 -9.01 -7.88 -8.01
CA LEU A 117 -9.20 -7.24 -9.33
C LEU A 117 -9.11 -8.26 -10.48
N ARG A 118 -8.20 -9.24 -10.38
CA ARG A 118 -8.11 -10.33 -11.38
C ARG A 118 -9.34 -11.24 -11.34
N ALA A 119 -9.85 -11.59 -10.16
CA ALA A 119 -11.06 -12.38 -10.03
C ALA A 119 -12.28 -11.66 -10.63
N SER A 120 -12.39 -10.35 -10.41
CA SER A 120 -13.45 -9.51 -10.99
C SER A 120 -13.36 -9.41 -12.52
N SER A 121 -12.16 -9.23 -13.06
CA SER A 121 -11.97 -9.12 -14.52
C SER A 121 -12.23 -10.43 -15.25
N GLN A 122 -11.87 -11.58 -14.67
CA GLN A 122 -12.16 -12.90 -15.24
C GLN A 122 -13.67 -13.21 -15.27
N THR A 123 -14.44 -12.72 -14.30
CA THR A 123 -15.91 -12.83 -14.31
C THR A 123 -16.51 -12.00 -15.45
N SER A 124 -15.98 -10.80 -15.71
CA SER A 124 -16.40 -9.96 -16.84
C SER A 124 -16.03 -10.56 -18.20
N GLN A 125 -14.88 -11.24 -18.32
CA GLN A 125 -14.49 -11.92 -19.56
C GLN A 125 -15.23 -13.23 -19.81
N LYS A 126 -15.56 -14.00 -18.77
CA LYS A 126 -16.41 -15.21 -18.93
C LYS A 126 -17.86 -14.88 -19.29
N SER A 127 -18.35 -13.69 -18.95
CA SER A 127 -19.64 -13.16 -19.42
C SER A 127 -19.53 -12.28 -20.67
N GLY A 128 -18.36 -12.16 -21.29
CA GLY A 128 -18.09 -11.12 -22.29
C GLY A 128 -16.91 -11.39 -23.21
N SER A 129 -16.84 -12.58 -23.80
CA SER A 129 -16.12 -12.81 -25.05
C SER A 129 -17.09 -13.20 -26.17
N VAL A 130 -18.18 -12.43 -26.31
CA VAL A 130 -18.78 -12.28 -27.64
C VAL A 130 -17.84 -11.38 -28.42
N SER A 131 -17.02 -12.00 -29.25
CA SER A 131 -16.19 -11.33 -30.25
C SER A 131 -17.06 -10.32 -30.99
N LEU A 132 -16.71 -9.03 -30.96
CA LEU A 132 -17.43 -7.95 -31.67
C LEU A 132 -17.24 -8.01 -33.20
N ASN A 133 -16.96 -9.20 -33.72
CA ASN A 133 -16.70 -9.44 -35.13
C ASN A 133 -17.28 -10.79 -35.53
N GLU A 134 -18.61 -10.87 -35.48
CA GLU A 134 -19.43 -11.57 -36.47
C GLU A 134 -20.90 -11.25 -36.18
N LYS A 135 -21.69 -11.16 -37.24
CA LYS A 135 -23.13 -10.90 -37.19
C LYS A 135 -23.85 -11.94 -36.32
N GLN A 136 -23.98 -11.69 -35.02
CA GLN A 136 -24.94 -12.39 -34.16
C GLN A 136 -26.06 -11.42 -33.78
N ASP A 137 -27.05 -11.38 -34.65
CA ASP A 137 -28.39 -10.81 -34.44
C ASP A 137 -29.20 -11.67 -33.44
N ASN A 138 -28.58 -12.08 -32.33
CA ASN A 138 -29.21 -12.95 -31.34
C ASN A 138 -29.09 -12.36 -29.93
N GLN A 139 -29.38 -11.07 -29.83
CA GLN A 139 -29.69 -10.46 -28.54
C GLN A 139 -31.06 -10.99 -28.12
N TRP A 140 -31.09 -11.87 -27.10
CA TRP A 140 -32.31 -12.45 -26.56
C TRP A 140 -33.20 -11.32 -26.04
N ARG A 141 -34.17 -10.89 -26.86
CA ARG A 141 -35.20 -9.92 -26.48
C ARG A 141 -36.45 -10.69 -26.08
N PRO A 142 -36.81 -10.73 -24.78
CA PRO A 142 -38.04 -11.39 -24.36
C PRO A 142 -39.22 -10.65 -25.01
N ARG A 143 -39.99 -11.34 -25.86
CA ARG A 143 -41.14 -10.75 -26.56
C ARG A 143 -42.47 -10.94 -25.84
N GLN A 144 -42.56 -11.90 -24.92
CA GLN A 144 -43.84 -12.31 -24.31
C GLN A 144 -43.72 -12.55 -22.80
N SER A 145 -42.99 -13.57 -22.35
CA SER A 145 -42.80 -13.85 -20.93
C SER A 145 -41.46 -14.56 -20.67
N ILE A 146 -40.93 -14.37 -19.46
CA ILE A 146 -39.78 -15.14 -18.95
C ILE A 146 -40.34 -16.02 -17.83
N GLN A 147 -40.15 -17.33 -17.95
CA GLN A 147 -40.63 -18.30 -16.97
C GLN A 147 -39.42 -19.07 -16.42
N LEU A 148 -39.31 -19.11 -15.10
CA LEU A 148 -38.32 -19.90 -14.37
C LEU A 148 -39.01 -21.18 -13.93
N LYS A 149 -38.43 -22.35 -14.26
CA LYS A 149 -38.94 -23.67 -13.84
C LYS A 149 -37.82 -24.43 -13.16
N ASP A 150 -38.13 -25.03 -12.01
CA ASP A 150 -37.22 -25.89 -11.23
C ASP A 150 -35.87 -25.21 -10.91
N VAL A 151 -35.91 -23.93 -10.52
CA VAL A 151 -34.69 -23.17 -10.25
C VAL A 151 -34.30 -23.32 -8.79
N THR A 152 -33.12 -23.89 -8.57
CA THR A 152 -32.48 -23.94 -7.26
C THR A 152 -31.23 -23.07 -7.28
N PHE A 153 -31.13 -22.14 -6.34
CA PHE A 153 -29.95 -21.30 -6.17
C PHE A 153 -29.42 -21.40 -4.74
N THR A 154 -28.11 -21.63 -4.63
CA THR A 154 -27.41 -21.76 -3.35
C THR A 154 -26.20 -20.84 -3.38
N TYR A 155 -26.05 -20.01 -2.34
CA TYR A 155 -24.89 -19.14 -2.24
C TYR A 155 -23.61 -19.96 -2.02
N PRO A 156 -22.46 -19.54 -2.58
CA PRO A 156 -21.19 -20.21 -2.35
C PRO A 156 -20.91 -20.35 -0.84
N GLY A 157 -20.67 -21.58 -0.37
CA GLY A 157 -20.37 -21.87 1.04
C GLY A 157 -21.57 -22.02 1.97
N LYS A 158 -22.80 -22.04 1.45
CA LYS A 158 -24.02 -22.34 2.22
C LYS A 158 -24.56 -23.72 1.83
N GLU A 159 -24.97 -24.51 2.82
CA GLU A 159 -25.56 -25.83 2.59
C GLU A 159 -27.05 -25.75 2.23
N GLU A 160 -27.74 -24.72 2.73
CA GLU A 160 -29.16 -24.50 2.45
C GLU A 160 -29.37 -23.65 1.19
N PRO A 161 -30.24 -24.08 0.25
CA PRO A 161 -30.57 -23.30 -0.93
C PRO A 161 -31.38 -22.06 -0.55
N ALA A 162 -30.98 -20.90 -1.08
CA ALA A 162 -31.68 -19.63 -0.87
C ALA A 162 -32.95 -19.51 -1.74
N LEU A 163 -32.98 -20.24 -2.87
CA LEU A 163 -34.16 -20.35 -3.71
C LEU A 163 -34.34 -21.81 -4.12
N LYS A 164 -35.55 -22.32 -4.00
CA LYS A 164 -35.97 -23.63 -4.49
C LYS A 164 -37.44 -23.52 -4.89
N THR A 165 -37.71 -23.49 -6.19
CA THR A 165 -39.06 -23.37 -6.77
C THR A 165 -39.39 -24.58 -7.59
#